data_AF-A0A821VWL5-F1
#
_entry.id   AF-A0A821VWL5-F1
#
_cell.length_a   1.000
_cell.length_b   1.000
_cell.length_c   1.000
_cell.angle_alpha   90.00
_cell.angle_beta   90.00
_cell.angle_gamma   90.00
#
_symmetry.space_group_name_H-M   'P 1'
#
loop_
_entity.id
_entity.type
_entity.pdbx_description
1 polymer ?
#
loop_
_entity_poly.entity_id
_entity_poly.type
_entity_poly.pdbx_seq_one_letter_code
_entity_poly.pdbx_strand_id
1 'polypeptide(L)' 'MTTGPITSPTTTTKTVVIGTTSSTTTKTETKSIT' A
#
# COMPACT_ATOMS: atom_id res chain seq x y z
N MET A 1 -4.69 16.09 -31.68
CA MET A 1 -4.76 16.17 -30.21
C MET A 1 -3.63 15.33 -29.64
N THR A 2 -2.69 15.93 -28.93
CA THR A 2 -1.63 15.20 -28.22
C THR A 2 -2.17 14.91 -26.82
N THR A 3 -2.56 13.66 -26.55
CA THR A 3 -2.87 13.25 -25.18
C THR A 3 -1.58 13.20 -24.39
N GLY A 4 -1.41 14.11 -23.43
CA GLY A 4 -0.32 14.04 -22.46
C GLY A 4 -0.40 12.73 -21.65
N PRO A 5 0.70 12.32 -20.99
CA PRO A 5 0.67 11.11 -20.18
C PRO A 5 -0.37 11.24 -19.07
N ILE A 6 -1.33 10.31 -19.03
CA ILE A 6 -2.25 10.18 -17.90
C ILE A 6 -1.54 9.39 -16.80
N THR A 7 -1.33 9.98 -15.63
CA THR A 7 -0.94 9.21 -14.44
C THR A 7 -2.22 8.76 -13.75
N SER A 8 -2.49 7.44 -13.81
CA SER A 8 -3.57 6.86 -13.00
C SER A 8 -3.06 6.70 -11.58
N PRO A 9 -3.82 7.12 -10.56
CA PRO A 9 -3.41 6.88 -9.19
C PRO A 9 -3.29 5.38 -8.96
N THR A 10 -2.18 4.97 -8.35
CA THR A 10 -1.90 3.59 -7.94
C THR A 10 -1.91 3.51 -6.42
N THR A 11 -2.47 2.44 -5.86
CA THR A 11 -2.51 2.21 -4.42
C THR A 11 -1.44 1.19 -4.04
N THR A 12 -0.62 1.53 -3.06
CA THR A 12 0.32 0.60 -2.43
C THR A 12 -0.19 0.24 -1.05
N THR A 13 -0.35 -1.06 -0.80
CA THR A 13 -0.69 -1.59 0.53
C THR A 13 0.53 -2.26 1.13
N LYS A 14 0.92 -1.85 2.32
CA LYS A 14 1.96 -2.51 3.12
C LYS A 14 1.32 -3.18 4.32
N THR A 15 1.63 -4.46 4.49
CA THR A 15 1.23 -5.23 5.67
C THR A 15 2.47 -5.62 6.44
N VAL A 16 2.48 -5.27 7.73
CA VAL A 16 3.54 -5.62 8.68
C VAL A 16 2.95 -6.59 9.68
N VAL A 17 3.55 -7.78 9.77
CA VAL A 17 3.18 -8.81 10.75
C VAL A 17 4.24 -8.81 11.84
N ILE A 18 3.81 -8.63 13.08
CA ILE A 18 4.69 -8.63 14.25
C ILE A 18 4.25 -9.78 15.14
N GLY A 19 5.11 -10.80 15.24
CA GLY A 19 4.87 -11.99 16.05
C GLY A 19 5.83 -12.11 17.21
N THR A 20 5.30 -12.59 18.33
CA THR A 20 6.05 -13.24 19.42
C THR A 20 5.61 -14.69 19.48
N THR A 21 6.34 -15.54 20.20
CA THR A 21 6.00 -16.96 20.36
C THR A 21 4.60 -17.23 20.91
N SER A 22 3.99 -16.25 21.60
CA SER A 22 2.65 -16.38 22.20
C SER A 22 1.55 -15.61 21.48
N SER A 23 1.87 -14.70 20.55
CA SER A 23 0.85 -13.88 19.88
C SER A 23 1.39 -13.19 18.64
N THR A 24 0.53 -13.03 17.64
CA THR A 24 0.84 -12.32 16.39
C THR A 24 -0.18 -11.22 16.14
N THR A 25 0.33 -10.03 15.79
CA THR A 25 -0.48 -8.86 15.42
C THR A 25 -0.12 -8.42 14.01
N THR A 26 -1.14 -8.11 13.22
CA THR A 26 -0.97 -7.61 11.85
C THR A 26 -1.40 -6.15 11.76
N LYS A 27 -0.54 -5.30 11.20
CA LYS A 27 -0.84 -3.90 10.89
C LYS A 27 -0.80 -3.70 9.38
N THR A 28 -1.86 -3.15 8.82
CA THR A 28 -1.95 -2.82 7.38
C THR A 28 -2.04 -1.31 7.21
N GLU A 29 -1.23 -0.77 6.28
CA GLU A 29 -1.23 0.63 5.89
C GLU A 29 -1.39 0.72 4.37
N THR A 30 -2.31 1.58 3.92
CA THR A 30 -2.60 1.78 2.49
C THR A 30 -2.30 3.22 2.11
N LYS A 31 -1.49 3.42 1.07
CA LYS A 31 -1.12 4.73 0.53
C LYS A 31 -1.46 4.85 -0.95
N SER A 32 -2.13 5.93 -1.34
CA SER A 32 -2.35 6.29 -2.75
C SER A 32 -1.19 7.16 -3.27
N ILE A 33 -0.75 6.92 -4.51
CA ILE A 33 0.27 7.70 -5.21
C ILE A 33 -0.29 8.08 -6.59
N THR A 34 -0.20 9.35 -6.97
CA THR A 34 -0.73 9.93 -8.23
C THR A 34 0.38 10.19 -9.24
#